data_AF-A0A645D6F1-F1
#
_entry.id   AF-A0A645D6F1-F1
#
_cell.length_a   1.000
_cell.length_b   1.000
_cell.length_c   1.000
_cell.angle_alpha   90.00
_cell.angle_beta   90.00
_cell.angle_gamma   90.00
#
_symmetry.space_group_name_H-M   'P 1'
#
loop_
_entity.id
_entity.type
_entity.pdbx_description
1 polymer ?
#
loop_
_entity_poly.entity_id
_entity_poly.type
_entity_poly.pdbx_seq_one_letter_code
_entity_poly.pdbx_strand_id
1 'polypeptide(L)'
;MEIALRAAARLAERPDLEDRADRAARALRPVLAQAPQLSGWGLASLLARSEADRGWGPAEIVIVGAAADPTSPLVKAAWRLARWGSIVVDGPQETEGFGELFTGRAQLDGEPAAYVCRGQTCQLPVSDWSQLRALLWETD
;
A
#
# COMPACT_ATOMS: atom_id res chain seq x y z
N MET A 1 16.05 4.69 1.52
CA MET A 1 16.01 3.83 2.73
C MET A 1 14.67 3.93 3.45
N GLU A 2 14.16 5.14 3.70
CA GLU A 2 12.93 5.36 4.47
C GLU A 2 11.69 4.64 3.90
N ILE A 3 11.43 4.75 2.60
CA ILE A 3 10.30 4.05 1.93
C ILE A 3 10.41 2.53 2.04
N ALA A 4 11.62 1.99 1.90
CA ALA A 4 11.86 0.56 2.06
C ALA A 4 11.61 0.09 3.50
N LEU A 5 11.94 0.92 4.51
CA LEU A 5 11.62 0.62 5.90
C LEU A 5 10.12 0.59 6.15
N ARG A 6 9.34 1.52 5.55
CA ARG A 6 7.87 1.48 5.65
C ARG A 6 7.28 0.26 4.99
N ALA A 7 7.70 -0.04 3.76
CA ALA A 7 7.23 -1.23 3.05
C ALA A 7 7.51 -2.51 3.86
N ALA A 8 8.72 -2.62 4.42
CA ALA A 8 9.08 -3.74 5.30
C ALA A 8 8.27 -3.75 6.61
N ALA A 9 8.01 -2.58 7.22
CA ALA A 9 7.18 -2.47 8.41
C ALA A 9 5.78 -3.03 8.17
N ARG A 10 5.19 -2.71 7.02
CA ARG A 10 3.85 -3.12 6.61
C ARG A 10 3.80 -4.61 6.25
N LEU A 11 4.74 -5.08 5.44
CA LEU A 11 4.79 -6.48 4.97
C LEU A 11 5.12 -7.48 6.08
N ALA A 12 5.90 -7.07 7.08
CA ALA A 12 6.33 -7.93 8.18
C ALA A 12 5.65 -7.59 9.51
N GLU A 13 4.71 -6.64 9.52
CA GLU A 13 4.03 -6.14 10.73
C GLU A 13 5.01 -5.72 11.84
N ARG A 14 6.05 -4.98 11.45
CA ARG A 14 7.15 -4.55 12.32
C ARG A 14 7.05 -3.06 12.65
N PRO A 15 6.38 -2.68 13.76
CA PRO A 15 6.20 -1.27 14.13
C PRO A 15 7.52 -0.54 14.40
N ASP A 16 8.57 -1.25 14.81
CA ASP A 16 9.90 -0.66 15.01
C ASP A 16 10.54 -0.16 13.70
N LEU A 17 10.19 -0.76 12.55
CA LEU A 17 10.64 -0.30 11.24
C LEU A 17 9.87 0.95 10.79
N GLU A 18 8.61 1.07 11.16
CA GLU A 18 7.80 2.29 10.93
C GLU A 18 8.40 3.47 11.71
N ASP A 19 8.74 3.26 12.99
CA ASP A 19 9.43 4.26 13.82
C ASP A 19 10.77 4.71 13.24
N ARG A 20 11.53 3.76 12.68
CA ARG A 20 12.81 4.05 12.01
C ARG A 20 12.59 4.84 10.73
N ALA A 21 11.58 4.50 9.94
CA ALA A 21 11.21 5.27 8.75
C ALA A 21 10.82 6.70 9.14
N ASP A 22 10.06 6.87 10.22
CA ASP A 22 9.68 8.16 10.76
C ASP A 22 10.85 9.03 11.21
N ARG A 23 11.84 8.43 11.88
CA ARG A 23 13.09 9.13 12.21
C ARG A 23 13.86 9.54 10.95
N ALA A 24 13.97 8.66 9.97
CA ALA A 24 14.65 8.95 8.71
C ALA A 24 13.95 10.07 7.93
N ALA A 25 12.62 10.07 7.86
CA ALA A 25 11.83 11.13 7.22
C ALA A 25 12.04 12.49 7.92
N ARG A 26 12.05 12.51 9.26
CA ARG A 26 12.32 13.74 10.03
C ARG A 26 13.72 14.30 9.75
N ALA A 27 14.72 13.45 9.63
CA ALA A 27 16.10 13.87 9.33
C ALA A 27 16.24 14.53 7.95
N LEU A 28 15.36 14.22 6.99
CA LEU A 28 15.38 14.81 5.65
C LEU A 28 14.71 16.19 5.56
N ARG A 29 13.90 16.60 6.56
CA ARG A 29 13.12 17.85 6.51
C ARG A 29 13.97 19.10 6.24
N PRO A 30 15.14 19.32 6.88
CA PRO A 30 15.95 20.51 6.62
C PRO A 30 16.45 20.57 5.17
N VAL A 31 16.80 19.42 4.58
CA VAL A 31 17.22 19.32 3.18
C VAL A 31 16.06 19.65 2.25
N LEU A 32 14.87 19.11 2.53
CA LEU A 32 13.67 19.37 1.73
C LEU A 32 13.23 20.84 1.80
N ALA A 33 13.44 21.51 2.94
CA ALA A 33 13.12 22.93 3.09
C ALA A 33 14.09 23.84 2.31
N GLN A 34 15.36 23.46 2.19
CA GLN A 34 16.39 24.31 1.58
C GLN A 34 16.65 23.99 0.10
N ALA A 35 16.59 22.71 -0.28
CA ALA A 35 16.96 22.23 -1.60
C ALA A 35 16.17 20.96 -1.98
N PRO A 36 14.83 21.06 -2.15
CA PRO A 36 13.97 19.90 -2.45
C PRO A 36 14.38 19.17 -3.74
N GLN A 37 14.92 19.88 -4.73
CA GLN A 37 15.41 19.31 -5.98
C GLN A 37 16.58 18.33 -5.80
N LEU A 38 17.30 18.40 -4.66
CA LEU A 38 18.39 17.50 -4.32
C LEU A 38 17.92 16.24 -3.57
N SER A 39 16.64 16.15 -3.24
CA SER A 39 16.06 15.03 -2.50
C SER A 39 14.71 14.62 -3.08
N GLY A 40 14.67 14.30 -4.38
CA GLY A 40 13.44 13.91 -5.08
C GLY A 40 12.67 12.77 -4.40
N TRP A 41 13.37 11.73 -3.94
CA TRP A 41 12.76 10.64 -3.17
C TRP A 41 12.23 11.09 -1.79
N GLY A 42 12.93 12.01 -1.13
CA GLY A 42 12.49 12.60 0.14
C GLY A 42 11.23 13.44 -0.05
N LEU A 43 11.14 14.19 -1.15
CA LEU A 43 9.98 14.98 -1.51
C LEU A 43 8.79 14.07 -1.85
N ALA A 44 8.99 13.01 -2.63
CA ALA A 44 7.96 12.03 -2.95
C ALA A 44 7.40 11.33 -1.70
N SER A 45 8.27 10.97 -0.75
CA SER A 45 7.84 10.42 0.55
C SER A 45 7.04 11.42 1.38
N LEU A 46 7.48 12.69 1.44
CA LEU A 46 6.76 13.75 2.14
C LEU A 46 5.36 13.98 1.54
N LEU A 47 5.25 13.98 0.22
CA LEU A 47 3.96 14.10 -0.49
C LEU A 47 3.05 12.92 -0.16
N ALA A 48 3.53 11.69 -0.26
CA ALA A 48 2.74 10.49 0.08
C ALA A 48 2.22 10.53 1.53
N ARG A 49 3.03 11.01 2.49
CA ARG A 49 2.57 11.22 3.86
C ARG A 49 1.50 12.30 3.96
N SER A 50 1.68 13.43 3.29
CA SER A 50 0.68 14.50 3.27
C SER A 50 -0.65 14.04 2.68
N GLU A 51 -0.64 13.13 1.69
CA GLU A 51 -1.84 12.49 1.17
C GLU A 51 -2.46 11.51 2.18
N ALA A 52 -1.62 10.74 2.90
CA ALA A 52 -2.08 9.83 3.94
C ALA A 52 -2.77 10.57 5.09
N ASP A 53 -2.21 11.69 5.55
CA ASP A 53 -2.78 12.54 6.61
C ASP A 53 -4.16 13.11 6.23
N ARG A 54 -4.46 13.16 4.93
CA ARG A 54 -5.75 13.59 4.37
C ARG A 54 -6.69 12.43 4.04
N GLY A 55 -6.28 11.18 4.28
CA GLY A 55 -7.10 9.98 4.12
C GLY A 55 -7.05 9.26 2.76
N TRP A 56 -6.28 9.74 1.78
CA TRP A 56 -6.32 9.25 0.40
C TRP A 56 -4.97 8.73 -0.12
N GLY A 57 -3.90 8.80 0.68
CA GLY A 57 -2.54 8.38 0.31
C GLY A 57 -2.28 6.86 0.20
N PRO A 58 -1.05 6.40 0.45
CA PRO A 58 -0.63 5.00 0.37
C PRO A 58 -1.59 4.02 1.04
N ALA A 59 -1.81 2.88 0.38
CA ALA A 59 -2.63 1.80 0.90
C ALA A 59 -1.87 0.47 0.97
N GLU A 60 -2.36 -0.42 1.81
CA GLU A 60 -2.05 -1.84 1.77
C GLU A 60 -3.09 -2.52 0.89
N ILE A 61 -2.64 -3.11 -0.22
CA ILE A 61 -3.49 -3.75 -1.21
C ILE A 61 -3.18 -5.24 -1.19
N VAL A 62 -4.14 -6.05 -0.76
CA VAL A 62 -4.01 -7.52 -0.73
C VAL A 62 -4.99 -8.13 -1.70
N ILE A 63 -4.49 -8.97 -2.59
CA ILE A 63 -5.30 -9.67 -3.59
C ILE A 63 -5.32 -11.14 -3.26
N VAL A 64 -6.51 -11.67 -2.95
CA VAL A 64 -6.70 -13.09 -2.63
C VAL A 64 -7.31 -13.82 -3.82
N GLY A 65 -6.66 -14.90 -4.26
CA GLY A 65 -7.15 -15.75 -5.35
C GLY A 65 -6.12 -16.78 -5.82
N ALA A 66 -6.60 -17.92 -6.33
CA ALA A 66 -5.79 -19.11 -6.63
C ALA A 66 -4.71 -18.83 -7.69
N ALA A 67 -3.50 -18.61 -7.20
CA ALA A 67 -2.27 -18.43 -7.98
C ALA A 67 -2.37 -17.33 -9.03
N ALA A 68 -2.44 -16.08 -8.56
CA ALA A 68 -1.67 -14.95 -9.10
C ALA A 68 -1.38 -15.08 -10.61
N ASP A 69 -2.42 -15.19 -11.44
CA ASP A 69 -2.20 -15.01 -12.87
C ASP A 69 -1.72 -13.56 -12.98
N PRO A 70 -0.44 -13.30 -13.29
CA PRO A 70 0.04 -11.93 -13.41
C PRO A 70 -0.67 -11.23 -14.58
N THR A 71 -1.41 -11.99 -15.40
CA THR A 71 -2.28 -11.47 -16.43
C THR A 71 -3.68 -11.05 -15.94
N SER A 72 -4.05 -11.37 -14.69
CA SER A 72 -5.31 -10.97 -14.04
C SER A 72 -5.53 -9.46 -14.16
N PRO A 73 -6.71 -9.01 -14.64
CA PRO A 73 -7.04 -7.59 -14.71
C PRO A 73 -6.94 -6.89 -13.36
N LEU A 74 -7.34 -7.56 -12.27
CA LEU A 74 -7.34 -6.99 -10.92
C LEU A 74 -5.91 -6.80 -10.38
N VAL A 75 -5.04 -7.79 -10.57
CA VAL A 75 -3.62 -7.72 -10.21
C VAL A 75 -2.91 -6.61 -10.99
N LYS A 76 -3.12 -6.57 -12.32
CA LYS A 76 -2.58 -5.51 -13.18
C LYS A 76 -3.07 -4.12 -12.75
N ALA A 77 -4.34 -4.01 -12.38
CA ALA A 77 -4.93 -2.75 -11.93
C ALA A 77 -4.30 -2.31 -10.61
N ALA A 78 -4.15 -3.20 -9.63
CA ALA A 78 -3.50 -2.88 -8.36
C ALA A 78 -2.08 -2.33 -8.57
N TRP A 79 -1.24 -3.02 -9.34
CA TRP A 79 0.13 -2.57 -9.61
C TRP A 79 0.22 -1.25 -10.40
N ARG A 80 -0.76 -0.95 -11.27
CA ARG A 80 -0.79 0.28 -12.08
C ARG A 80 -1.41 1.47 -11.35
N LEU A 81 -2.36 1.21 -10.45
CA LEU A 81 -3.15 2.24 -9.78
C LEU A 81 -2.67 2.48 -8.36
N ALA A 82 -1.83 1.62 -7.78
CA ALA A 82 -1.26 1.83 -6.46
C ALA A 82 -0.56 3.19 -6.38
N ARG A 83 -0.96 4.01 -5.41
CA ARG A 83 -0.31 5.28 -5.12
C ARG A 83 1.12 5.05 -4.65
N TRP A 84 1.99 6.04 -4.91
CA TRP A 84 3.37 6.00 -4.44
C TRP A 84 3.44 5.71 -2.93
N GLY A 85 4.22 4.69 -2.54
CA GLY A 85 4.34 4.26 -1.15
C GLY A 85 3.34 3.19 -0.69
N SER A 86 2.36 2.83 -1.53
CA SER A 86 1.49 1.67 -1.30
C SER A 86 2.29 0.37 -1.36
N ILE A 87 1.78 -0.67 -0.71
CA ILE A 87 2.25 -2.05 -0.92
C ILE A 87 1.16 -2.84 -1.65
N VAL A 88 1.59 -3.74 -2.53
CA VAL A 88 0.71 -4.69 -3.22
C VAL A 88 1.27 -6.08 -2.98
N VAL A 89 0.43 -6.97 -2.46
CA VAL A 89 0.72 -8.39 -2.35
C VAL A 89 -0.45 -9.20 -2.90
N ASP A 90 -0.14 -10.30 -3.56
CA ASP A 90 -1.13 -11.19 -4.13
C ASP A 90 -0.76 -12.65 -3.89
N GLY A 91 -1.77 -13.48 -3.65
CA GLY A 91 -1.56 -14.88 -3.30
C GLY A 91 -2.87 -15.62 -3.01
N PRO A 92 -2.80 -16.96 -2.81
CA PRO A 92 -3.95 -17.73 -2.33
C PRO A 92 -4.41 -17.27 -0.93
N GLN A 93 -5.61 -17.70 -0.55
CA GLN A 93 -6.13 -17.49 0.81
C GLN A 93 -5.18 -18.10 1.85
N GLU A 94 -5.02 -17.42 3.00
CA GLU A 94 -4.09 -17.78 4.07
C GLU A 94 -2.62 -17.91 3.61
N THR A 95 -2.17 -17.09 2.65
CA THR A 95 -0.73 -17.01 2.31
C THR A 95 0.09 -16.57 3.52
N GLU A 96 1.11 -17.35 3.84
CA GLU A 96 2.02 -17.09 4.97
C GLU A 96 3.18 -16.15 4.61
N GLY A 97 3.89 -15.65 5.63
CA GLY A 97 5.10 -14.83 5.46
C GLY A 97 4.85 -13.32 5.34
N PHE A 98 3.58 -12.89 5.39
CA PHE A 98 3.15 -11.50 5.29
C PHE A 98 2.37 -11.02 6.53
N GLY A 99 2.66 -11.58 7.70
CA GLY A 99 1.89 -11.30 8.91
C GLY A 99 0.42 -11.71 8.77
N GLU A 100 -0.49 -10.88 9.25
CA GLU A 100 -1.95 -11.04 9.15
C GLU A 100 -2.54 -10.49 7.84
N LEU A 101 -1.71 -10.09 6.87
CA LEU A 101 -2.19 -9.54 5.60
C LEU A 101 -3.09 -10.50 4.81
N PHE A 102 -3.03 -11.81 5.01
CA PHE A 102 -3.95 -12.76 4.35
C PHE A 102 -5.02 -13.33 5.29
N THR A 103 -4.95 -13.04 6.58
CA THR A 103 -5.82 -13.63 7.60
C THR A 103 -7.26 -13.17 7.44
N GLY A 104 -8.18 -14.13 7.30
CA GLY A 104 -9.61 -13.84 7.18
C GLY A 104 -10.01 -13.17 5.86
N ARG A 105 -9.14 -13.22 4.84
CA ARG A 105 -9.39 -12.68 3.50
C ARG A 105 -9.60 -13.84 2.53
N ALA A 106 -10.63 -13.73 1.70
CA ALA A 106 -11.06 -14.80 0.80
C ALA A 106 -11.45 -14.22 -0.57
N GLN A 107 -11.66 -15.12 -1.53
CA GLN A 107 -12.25 -14.76 -2.82
C GLN A 107 -13.70 -14.26 -2.65
N LEU A 108 -14.16 -13.43 -3.58
CA LEU A 108 -15.55 -12.97 -3.63
C LEU A 108 -16.28 -13.73 -4.73
N ASP A 109 -17.32 -14.48 -4.36
CA ASP A 109 -18.12 -15.28 -5.28
C ASP A 109 -17.29 -16.20 -6.21
N GLY A 110 -16.16 -16.69 -5.70
CA GLY A 110 -15.22 -17.53 -6.46
C GLY A 110 -14.21 -16.77 -7.34
N GLU A 111 -14.31 -15.44 -7.40
CA GLU A 111 -13.40 -14.56 -8.15
C GLU A 111 -12.30 -13.94 -7.26
N PRO A 112 -11.15 -13.55 -7.82
CA PRO A 112 -10.13 -12.82 -7.07
C PRO A 112 -10.69 -11.56 -6.41
N ALA A 113 -10.27 -11.29 -5.18
CA ALA A 113 -10.75 -10.18 -4.38
C ALA A 113 -9.60 -9.29 -3.92
N ALA A 114 -9.72 -7.98 -4.12
CA ALA A 114 -8.80 -6.97 -3.64
C ALA A 114 -9.33 -6.33 -2.35
N TYR A 115 -8.50 -6.34 -1.33
CA TYR A 115 -8.70 -5.69 -0.04
C TYR A 115 -7.80 -4.47 0.04
N VAL A 116 -8.37 -3.30 0.32
CA VAL A 116 -7.65 -2.03 0.41
C VAL A 116 -7.76 -1.49 1.82
N CYS A 117 -6.63 -1.40 2.51
CA CYS A 117 -6.55 -0.89 3.88
C CYS A 117 -5.64 0.34 3.96
N ARG A 118 -6.04 1.31 4.78
CA ARG A 118 -5.26 2.52 5.11
C ARG A 118 -5.12 2.60 6.63
N GLY A 119 -4.01 2.07 7.13
CA GLY A 119 -3.84 1.86 8.56
C GLY A 119 -4.83 0.81 9.03
N GLN A 120 -5.60 1.12 10.07
CA GLN A 120 -6.58 0.19 10.65
C GLN A 120 -7.94 0.19 9.94
N THR A 121 -8.12 1.05 8.93
CA THR A 121 -9.39 1.17 8.20
C THR A 121 -9.29 0.44 6.88
N CYS A 122 -10.13 -0.57 6.69
CA CYS A 122 -10.27 -1.30 5.43
C CYS A 122 -11.62 -0.99 4.77
N GLN A 123 -11.63 -0.90 3.45
CA GLN A 123 -12.85 -0.80 2.66
C GLN A 123 -13.42 -2.20 2.36
N LEU A 124 -14.67 -2.27 1.89
CA LEU A 124 -15.24 -3.52 1.40
C LEU A 124 -14.39 -4.06 0.23
N PRO A 125 -14.14 -5.38 0.17
CA PRO A 125 -13.35 -5.96 -0.91
C PRO A 125 -14.07 -5.84 -2.25
N VAL A 126 -13.30 -5.78 -3.33
CA VAL A 126 -13.79 -5.62 -4.71
C VAL A 126 -13.12 -6.64 -5.62
N SER A 127 -13.86 -7.16 -6.60
CA SER A 127 -13.33 -8.09 -7.61
C SER A 127 -13.11 -7.45 -8.98
N ASP A 128 -13.59 -6.22 -9.18
CA ASP A 128 -13.46 -5.48 -10.45
C ASP A 128 -12.44 -4.34 -10.39
N TRP A 129 -11.72 -4.14 -11.49
CA TRP A 129 -10.66 -3.14 -11.59
C TRP A 129 -11.17 -1.70 -11.48
N SER A 130 -12.39 -1.42 -11.96
CA SER A 130 -12.95 -0.06 -11.96
C SER A 130 -13.38 0.35 -10.55
N GLN A 131 -13.89 -0.60 -9.77
CA GLN A 131 -14.16 -0.42 -8.35
C GLN A 131 -12.86 -0.22 -7.57
N LEU A 132 -11.83 -1.03 -7.84
CA LEU A 132 -10.50 -0.84 -7.23
C LEU A 132 -9.92 0.55 -7.54
N ARG A 133 -10.12 1.06 -8.76
CA ARG A 133 -9.72 2.42 -9.13
C ARG A 133 -10.43 3.46 -8.26
N ALA A 134 -11.74 3.32 -8.06
CA ALA A 134 -12.50 4.23 -7.20
C ALA A 134 -11.94 4.23 -5.77
N LEU A 135 -11.70 3.05 -5.18
CA LEU A 135 -11.12 2.91 -3.84
C LEU A 135 -9.74 3.59 -3.69
N LEU A 136 -8.94 3.66 -4.76
CA LEU A 136 -7.58 4.20 -4.76
C LEU A 136 -7.49 5.68 -5.14
N TRP A 137 -8.41 6.19 -5.96
CA TRP A 137 -8.28 7.51 -6.60
C TRP A 137 -9.49 8.43 -6.46
N GLU A 138 -10.67 7.91 -6.14
CA GLU A 138 -11.85 8.73 -5.93
C GLU A 138 -11.92 9.14 -4.46
N THR A 139 -12.29 10.40 -4.23
CA THR A 139 -12.40 11.00 -2.89
C THR A 139 -13.88 11.15 -2.63
N ASP A 140 -14.40 10.51 -1.59
CA ASP A 140 -15.71 10.89 -1.02
C ASP A 140 -15.62 12.28 -0.38
#